data_AF-A0A420BKQ8-F1
#
_entry.id   AF-A0A420BKQ8-F1
#
_cell.length_a   1.000
_cell.length_b   1.000
_cell.length_c   1.000
_cell.angle_alpha   90.00
_cell.angle_beta   90.00
_cell.angle_gamma   90.00
#
_symmetry.space_group_name_H-M   'P 1'
#
loop_
_entity.id
_entity.type
_entity.pdbx_description
1 polymer ?
#
loop_
_entity_poly.entity_id
_entity_poly.type
_entity_poly.pdbx_seq_one_letter_code
_entity_poly.pdbx_strand_id
1 'polypeptide(L)'
;MNIVLLTLLFLIFLVIVFILIDRMLEVLKQKQYHEAIQYDPFMRSVDWIFNSFFEWKRWKKYIFVSLTITILVMGIGICFIQFVLPLPPKVIEVNINHQDTNLLARGKYLVEHVAICTDCHSPRDASRYSWPVIAEQAGAGAPFLSKKGGFDFPGESFTPNITPAGEIGQWTDTELYHLLTTGIRPDGSTINHAMPFEAFGQADPEDLKAIIVYLRTLDPIHNSPVGKTQIDYFYQLTNRLIQRTPKPIYKSDLKNAIDSGKYLVTLAACNDCHTPKKWDDSFDTKRALMGGIEFPMPTGGFVHSANLTPDESGIGDWSEEAFVNRFLSYRDSSAIYKVSKGSVNSLMPWSAFRYIEEADLRRIYAYLKTLPPIYNPVVKFTKKSYSIKKDGQDE
;
A
#
# COMPACT_ATOMS: atom_id res chain seq x y z
N MET A 1 -14.19 12.59 6.79
CA MET A 1 -15.33 13.50 6.54
C MET A 1 -15.16 14.05 5.13
N ASN A 2 -16.05 13.66 4.23
CA ASN A 2 -15.84 13.72 2.78
C ASN A 2 -15.75 15.18 2.29
N ILE A 3 -14.72 15.54 1.51
CA ILE A 3 -14.55 16.91 0.96
C ILE A 3 -15.83 17.34 0.24
N VAL A 4 -16.48 16.42 -0.47
CA VAL A 4 -17.76 16.61 -1.14
C VAL A 4 -18.86 17.09 -0.18
N LEU A 5 -18.95 16.52 1.02
CA LEU A 5 -19.95 16.91 2.02
C LEU A 5 -19.67 18.32 2.58
N LEU A 6 -18.39 18.66 2.79
CA LEU A 6 -17.99 20.00 3.22
C LEU A 6 -18.33 21.04 2.15
N THR A 7 -18.08 20.73 0.86
CA THR A 7 -18.45 21.59 -0.26
C THR A 7 -19.97 21.75 -0.39
N LEU A 8 -20.74 20.68 -0.18
CA LEU A 8 -22.20 20.74 -0.22
C LEU A 8 -22.76 21.60 0.93
N LEU A 9 -22.24 21.43 2.15
CA LEU A 9 -22.62 22.23 3.31
C LEU A 9 -22.28 23.70 3.12
N PHE A 10 -21.12 24.00 2.51
CA PHE A 10 -20.72 25.36 2.18
C PHE A 10 -21.65 25.99 1.13
N LEU A 11 -22.04 25.24 0.09
CA LEU A 11 -23.01 25.70 -0.90
C LEU A 11 -24.40 25.94 -0.29
N ILE A 12 -24.87 25.05 0.60
CA ILE A 12 -26.13 25.22 1.32
C ILE A 12 -26.09 26.46 2.22
N PHE A 13 -24.98 26.67 2.95
CA PHE A 13 -24.77 27.86 3.75
C PHE A 13 -24.85 29.14 2.90
N LEU A 14 -24.20 29.15 1.73
CA LEU A 14 -24.28 30.28 0.80
C LEU A 14 -25.71 30.53 0.30
N VAL A 15 -26.49 29.49 0.01
CA VAL A 15 -27.90 29.62 -0.39
C VAL A 15 -28.77 30.18 0.74
N ILE A 16 -28.58 29.70 1.98
CA ILE A 16 -29.31 30.19 3.16
C ILE A 16 -28.98 31.68 3.41
N VAL A 17 -27.70 32.04 3.35
CA VAL A 17 -27.26 33.44 3.44
C VAL A 17 -27.90 34.27 2.33
N PHE A 18 -28.01 33.74 1.11
CA PHE A 18 -28.66 34.42 -0.01
C PHE A 18 -30.16 34.68 0.24
N ILE A 19 -30.89 33.69 0.75
CA ILE A 19 -32.31 33.81 1.10
C ILE A 19 -32.53 34.82 2.23
N LEU A 20 -31.67 34.78 3.26
CA LEU A 20 -31.75 35.71 4.39
C LEU A 20 -31.48 37.15 3.96
N ILE A 21 -30.51 37.37 3.07
CA ILE A 21 -30.22 38.69 2.50
C ILE A 21 -31.42 39.18 1.66
N ASP A 22 -32.01 38.33 0.81
CA ASP A 22 -33.15 38.71 -0.04
C ASP A 22 -34.39 39.09 0.79
N ARG A 23 -34.66 38.32 1.86
CA ARG A 23 -35.75 38.61 2.79
C ARG A 23 -35.52 39.88 3.60
N MET A 24 -34.29 40.14 4.02
CA MET A 24 -33.91 41.38 4.71
C MET A 24 -34.05 42.59 3.78
N LEU A 25 -33.68 42.46 2.50
CA LEU A 25 -33.87 43.48 1.47
C LEU A 25 -35.34 43.83 1.21
N GLU A 26 -36.24 42.85 1.33
CA GLU A 26 -37.68 43.06 1.16
C GLU A 26 -38.29 43.88 2.30
N VAL A 27 -37.79 43.70 3.53
CA VAL A 27 -38.17 44.50 4.70
C VAL A 27 -37.66 45.94 4.58
N LEU A 28 -36.44 46.15 4.05
CA LEU A 28 -35.84 47.47 3.90
C LEU A 28 -36.44 48.30 2.75
N LYS A 29 -37.21 47.70 1.84
CA LYS A 29 -37.95 48.43 0.78
C LYS A 29 -39.24 49.10 1.28
N GLN A 30 -39.62 48.91 2.55
CA GLN A 30 -40.82 49.53 3.11
C GLN A 30 -40.63 51.05 3.29
N LYS A 31 -41.71 51.82 3.07
CA LYS A 31 -41.73 53.30 3.01
C LYS A 31 -41.02 54.03 4.17
N GLN A 32 -40.91 53.43 5.35
CA GLN A 32 -40.25 54.02 6.52
C GLN A 32 -38.72 54.06 6.42
N TYR A 33 -38.10 53.25 5.56
CA TYR A 33 -36.65 53.19 5.42
C TYR A 33 -36.06 54.45 4.76
N HIS A 34 -36.75 55.02 3.77
CA HIS A 34 -36.28 56.22 3.07
C HIS A 34 -36.26 57.47 3.95
N GLU A 35 -37.19 57.58 4.91
CA GLU A 35 -37.21 58.68 5.88
C GLU A 35 -36.08 58.52 6.93
N ALA A 36 -35.76 57.28 7.33
CA ALA A 36 -34.71 57.00 8.32
C ALA A 36 -33.29 57.32 7.83
N ILE A 37 -33.01 57.18 6.52
CA ILE A 37 -31.70 57.48 5.91
C ILE A 37 -31.34 58.98 6.01
N GLN A 38 -32.34 59.85 6.08
CA GLN A 38 -32.12 61.30 6.06
C GLN A 38 -31.60 61.85 7.40
N TYR A 39 -31.87 61.16 8.52
CA TYR A 39 -31.62 61.68 9.86
C TYR A 39 -30.71 60.80 10.74
N ASP A 40 -30.46 59.54 10.37
CA ASP A 40 -29.63 58.60 11.16
C ASP A 40 -28.30 58.26 10.43
N PRO A 41 -27.12 58.64 10.99
CA PRO A 41 -25.80 58.31 10.44
C PRO A 41 -25.51 56.80 10.31
N PHE A 42 -26.08 55.98 11.20
CA PHE A 42 -25.97 54.53 11.13
C PHE A 42 -26.74 54.00 9.92
N MET A 43 -27.98 54.48 9.71
CA MET A 43 -28.78 54.08 8.54
C MET A 43 -28.17 54.55 7.23
N ARG A 44 -27.46 55.68 7.21
CA ARG A 44 -26.68 56.15 6.05
C ARG A 44 -25.48 55.26 5.73
N SER A 45 -24.81 54.76 6.76
CA SER A 45 -23.69 53.81 6.60
C SER A 45 -24.20 52.46 6.11
N VAL A 46 -25.36 52.02 6.61
CA VAL A 46 -26.07 50.83 6.14
C VAL A 46 -26.49 51.00 4.67
N ASP A 47 -27.09 52.13 4.27
CA ASP A 47 -27.46 52.42 2.88
C ASP A 47 -26.23 52.49 1.94
N TRP A 48 -25.10 53.01 2.40
CA TRP A 48 -23.83 52.98 1.65
C TRP A 48 -23.30 51.56 1.46
N ILE A 49 -23.33 50.73 2.51
CA ILE A 49 -22.99 49.29 2.41
C ILE A 49 -23.95 48.60 1.45
N PHE A 50 -25.26 48.88 1.52
CA PHE A 50 -26.28 48.31 0.65
C PHE A 50 -26.14 48.75 -0.81
N ASN A 51 -25.87 50.03 -1.09
CA ASN A 51 -25.62 50.52 -2.45
C ASN A 51 -24.32 49.97 -3.03
N SER A 52 -23.29 49.80 -2.19
CA SER A 52 -22.06 49.07 -2.54
C SER A 52 -22.34 47.58 -2.79
N PHE A 53 -23.29 47.00 -2.06
CA PHE A 53 -23.84 45.66 -2.31
C PHE A 53 -24.81 45.62 -3.51
N PHE A 54 -25.38 46.73 -3.99
CA PHE A 54 -26.34 46.76 -5.12
C PHE A 54 -25.66 46.93 -6.48
N GLU A 55 -24.43 47.44 -6.50
CA GLU A 55 -23.48 47.18 -7.59
C GLU A 55 -23.38 45.67 -7.90
N TRP A 56 -23.72 44.77 -6.96
CA TRP A 56 -23.87 43.32 -7.21
C TRP A 56 -24.75 42.97 -8.41
N LYS A 57 -25.77 43.75 -8.79
CA LYS A 57 -26.51 43.48 -10.04
C LYS A 57 -25.63 43.61 -11.28
N ARG A 58 -24.67 44.54 -11.29
CA ARG A 58 -23.63 44.64 -12.33
C ARG A 58 -22.64 43.49 -12.23
N TRP A 59 -22.21 43.13 -11.02
CA TRP A 59 -21.20 42.09 -10.81
C TRP A 59 -21.74 40.65 -10.91
N LYS A 60 -23.05 40.41 -10.73
CA LYS A 60 -23.66 39.06 -10.73
C LYS A 60 -23.45 38.34 -12.06
N LYS A 61 -23.50 39.06 -13.19
CA LYS A 61 -23.16 38.49 -14.50
C LYS A 61 -21.68 38.07 -14.56
N TYR A 62 -20.77 38.91 -14.07
CA TYR A 62 -19.33 38.62 -14.07
C TYR A 62 -18.97 37.50 -13.09
N ILE A 63 -19.60 37.45 -11.92
CA ILE A 63 -19.44 36.36 -10.94
C ILE A 63 -19.95 35.05 -11.53
N PHE A 64 -21.14 35.05 -12.15
CA PHE A 64 -21.69 33.85 -12.78
C PHE A 64 -20.82 33.37 -13.95
N VAL A 65 -20.37 34.28 -14.81
CA VAL A 65 -19.44 33.97 -15.91
C VAL A 65 -18.11 33.45 -15.36
N SER A 66 -17.54 34.09 -14.34
CA SER A 66 -16.31 33.66 -13.69
C SER A 66 -16.45 32.26 -13.07
N LEU A 67 -17.54 32.00 -12.36
CA LEU A 67 -17.82 30.69 -11.76
C LEU A 67 -18.01 29.63 -12.85
N THR A 68 -18.72 29.95 -13.93
CA THR A 68 -18.93 29.05 -15.08
C THR A 68 -17.61 28.72 -15.77
N ILE A 69 -16.77 29.74 -16.04
CA ILE A 69 -15.44 29.55 -16.62
C ILE A 69 -14.58 28.69 -15.69
N THR A 70 -14.61 28.96 -14.39
CA THR A 70 -13.85 28.20 -13.40
C THR A 70 -14.27 26.74 -13.39
N ILE A 71 -15.57 26.44 -13.35
CA ILE A 71 -16.09 25.06 -13.42
C ILE A 71 -15.69 24.40 -14.73
N LEU A 72 -15.73 25.13 -15.86
CA LEU A 72 -15.39 24.60 -17.17
C LEU A 72 -13.89 24.31 -17.27
N VAL A 73 -13.03 25.18 -16.74
CA VAL A 73 -11.58 24.97 -16.65
C VAL A 73 -11.25 23.80 -15.71
N MET A 74 -11.91 23.70 -14.55
CA MET A 74 -11.77 22.54 -13.66
C MET A 74 -12.23 21.25 -14.35
N GLY A 75 -13.35 21.28 -15.07
CA GLY A 75 -13.88 20.14 -15.82
C GLY A 75 -12.92 19.69 -16.93
N ILE A 76 -12.38 20.64 -17.72
CA ILE A 76 -11.34 20.35 -18.72
C ILE A 76 -10.08 19.80 -18.04
N GLY A 77 -9.65 20.38 -16.92
CA GLY A 77 -8.51 19.91 -16.15
C GLY A 77 -8.70 18.48 -15.66
N ILE A 78 -9.87 18.15 -15.11
CA ILE A 78 -10.22 16.79 -14.67
C ILE A 78 -10.24 15.84 -15.87
N CYS A 79 -10.88 16.20 -16.98
CA CYS A 79 -10.88 15.39 -18.20
C CYS A 79 -9.46 15.17 -18.74
N PHE A 80 -8.63 16.20 -18.75
CA PHE A 80 -7.23 16.10 -19.17
C PHE A 80 -6.43 15.17 -18.25
N ILE A 81 -6.63 15.29 -16.93
CA ILE A 81 -6.02 14.40 -15.92
C ILE A 81 -6.50 12.95 -16.08
N GLN A 82 -7.77 12.73 -16.40
CA GLN A 82 -8.36 11.39 -16.49
C GLN A 82 -8.08 10.69 -17.82
N PHE A 83 -8.07 11.43 -18.92
CA PHE A 83 -8.02 10.86 -20.27
C PHE A 83 -6.71 11.12 -21.03
N VAL A 84 -5.88 12.09 -20.61
CA VAL A 84 -4.67 12.49 -21.36
C VAL A 84 -3.38 12.33 -20.56
N LEU A 85 -3.34 12.75 -19.28
CA LEU A 85 -2.13 12.71 -18.46
C LEU A 85 -1.68 11.34 -17.93
N PRO A 86 -2.49 10.27 -17.82
CA PRO A 86 -1.92 8.97 -17.50
C PRO A 86 -1.27 8.45 -18.77
N LEU A 87 -0.06 8.92 -19.07
CA LEU A 87 0.77 8.32 -20.10
C LEU A 87 1.12 6.91 -19.59
N PRO A 88 0.56 5.84 -20.18
CA PRO A 88 0.87 4.50 -19.72
C PRO A 88 2.39 4.30 -19.84
N PRO A 89 3.05 3.73 -18.83
CA PRO A 89 4.48 3.46 -18.92
C PRO A 89 4.75 2.61 -20.15
N LYS A 90 5.90 2.86 -20.79
CA LYS A 90 6.28 2.14 -22.01
C LYS A 90 6.26 0.63 -21.73
N VAL A 91 5.47 -0.10 -22.52
CA VAL A 91 5.48 -1.57 -22.48
C VAL A 91 6.80 -2.06 -23.04
N ILE A 92 7.50 -2.88 -22.24
CA ILE A 92 8.75 -3.53 -22.63
C ILE A 92 8.38 -4.94 -23.06
N GLU A 93 8.44 -5.22 -24.37
CA GLU A 93 8.24 -6.57 -24.86
C GLU A 93 9.33 -7.49 -24.31
N VAL A 94 8.91 -8.64 -23.78
CA VAL A 94 9.82 -9.68 -23.31
C VAL A 94 9.59 -10.95 -24.10
N ASN A 95 10.69 -11.59 -24.48
CA ASN A 95 10.70 -12.93 -25.02
C ASN A 95 11.32 -13.86 -23.97
N ILE A 96 10.59 -14.90 -23.57
CA ILE A 96 10.98 -15.81 -22.50
C ILE A 96 11.02 -17.23 -23.05
N ASN A 97 12.17 -17.88 -22.90
CA ASN A 97 12.29 -19.31 -23.18
C ASN A 97 11.81 -20.13 -21.98
N HIS A 98 10.57 -20.61 -22.03
CA HIS A 98 9.98 -21.45 -20.96
C HIS A 98 10.62 -22.84 -20.84
N GLN A 99 11.44 -23.26 -21.81
CA GLN A 99 12.20 -24.51 -21.72
C GLN A 99 13.58 -24.34 -21.05
N ASP A 100 13.97 -23.11 -20.68
CA ASP A 100 15.24 -22.87 -19.99
C ASP A 100 15.18 -23.35 -18.53
N THR A 101 15.88 -24.45 -18.25
CA THR A 101 15.93 -25.06 -16.92
C THR A 101 16.62 -24.17 -15.87
N ASN A 102 17.54 -23.30 -16.28
CA ASN A 102 18.20 -22.37 -15.35
C ASN A 102 17.25 -21.25 -14.93
N LEU A 103 16.46 -20.71 -15.87
CA LEU A 103 15.39 -19.75 -15.54
C LEU A 103 14.34 -20.40 -14.64
N LEU A 104 13.95 -21.64 -14.92
CA LEU A 104 13.00 -22.36 -14.07
C LEU A 104 13.52 -22.55 -12.64
N ALA A 105 14.76 -23.04 -12.48
CA ALA A 105 15.36 -23.25 -11.17
C ALA A 105 15.53 -21.93 -10.40
N ARG A 106 15.99 -20.86 -11.06
CA ARG A 106 16.10 -19.53 -10.47
C ARG A 106 14.73 -18.96 -10.08
N GLY A 107 13.73 -19.13 -10.94
CA GLY A 107 12.36 -18.71 -10.71
C GLY A 107 11.77 -19.38 -9.48
N LYS A 108 11.94 -20.70 -9.36
CA LYS A 108 11.53 -21.45 -8.17
C LYS A 108 12.13 -20.88 -6.90
N TYR A 109 13.45 -20.71 -6.88
CA TYR A 109 14.16 -20.14 -5.74
C TYR A 109 13.62 -18.75 -5.35
N LEU A 110 13.43 -17.87 -6.33
CA LEU A 110 12.94 -16.53 -6.09
C LEU A 110 11.50 -16.53 -5.58
N VAL A 111 10.60 -17.24 -6.25
CA VAL A 111 9.16 -17.25 -5.90
C VAL A 111 8.92 -17.88 -4.53
N GLU A 112 9.58 -19.01 -4.23
CA GLU A 112 9.33 -19.76 -3.00
C GLU A 112 10.12 -19.26 -1.79
N HIS A 113 11.27 -18.60 -2.00
CA HIS A 113 12.21 -18.34 -0.90
C HIS A 113 12.73 -16.91 -0.81
N VAL A 114 12.68 -16.10 -1.87
CA VAL A 114 13.18 -14.71 -1.80
C VAL A 114 12.01 -13.74 -1.87
N ALA A 115 11.34 -13.66 -3.02
CA ALA A 115 10.20 -12.79 -3.28
C ALA A 115 8.88 -13.29 -2.66
N ILE A 116 8.86 -14.52 -2.12
CA ILE A 116 7.78 -15.10 -1.30
C ILE A 116 6.38 -14.91 -1.90
N CYS A 117 6.24 -15.07 -3.21
CA CYS A 117 4.98 -14.77 -3.90
C CYS A 117 3.85 -15.63 -3.33
N THR A 118 4.13 -16.90 -3.03
CA THR A 118 3.16 -17.84 -2.45
C THR A 118 2.78 -17.50 -1.01
N ASP A 119 3.63 -16.87 -0.20
CA ASP A 119 3.27 -16.50 1.18
C ASP A 119 2.17 -15.42 1.21
N CYS A 120 2.11 -14.55 0.20
CA CYS A 120 1.04 -13.56 0.09
C CYS A 120 -0.14 -14.08 -0.74
N HIS A 121 0.12 -14.86 -1.79
CA HIS A 121 -0.90 -15.35 -2.73
C HIS A 121 -1.41 -16.76 -2.45
N SER A 122 -1.37 -17.23 -1.20
CA SER A 122 -1.92 -18.53 -0.83
C SER A 122 -2.62 -18.48 0.52
N PRO A 123 -3.63 -19.32 0.75
CA PRO A 123 -4.15 -19.56 2.08
C PRO A 123 -3.06 -20.09 3.02
N ARG A 124 -3.07 -19.62 4.27
CA ARG A 124 -2.06 -19.95 5.28
C ARG A 124 -2.69 -20.57 6.51
N ASP A 125 -1.99 -21.54 7.10
CA ASP A 125 -2.45 -22.23 8.30
C ASP A 125 -2.12 -21.40 9.56
N ALA A 126 -3.07 -20.55 9.96
CA ALA A 126 -2.94 -19.71 11.15
C ALA A 126 -2.83 -20.52 12.48
N SER A 127 -3.12 -21.83 12.46
CA SER A 127 -3.00 -22.71 13.63
C SER A 127 -1.58 -23.18 13.89
N ARG A 128 -0.61 -22.85 13.01
CA ARG A 128 0.80 -23.21 13.16
C ARG A 128 1.71 -22.00 13.28
N TYR A 129 2.88 -22.19 13.88
CA TYR A 129 3.88 -21.15 14.01
C TYR A 129 4.29 -20.63 12.63
N SER A 130 4.44 -19.31 12.47
CA SER A 130 4.82 -18.66 11.19
C SER A 130 3.76 -18.76 10.09
N TRP A 131 2.57 -19.28 10.36
CA TRP A 131 1.47 -19.46 9.40
C TRP A 131 1.96 -20.00 8.05
N PRO A 132 2.46 -21.24 7.96
CA PRO A 132 2.96 -21.77 6.70
C PRO A 132 1.84 -21.77 5.63
N VAL A 133 2.24 -21.66 4.37
CA VAL A 133 1.35 -21.85 3.21
C VAL A 133 0.73 -23.25 3.26
N ILE A 134 -0.56 -23.35 2.96
CA ILE A 134 -1.22 -24.64 2.71
C ILE A 134 -0.78 -25.10 1.33
N ALA A 135 0.08 -26.12 1.26
CA ALA A 135 0.81 -26.51 0.05
C ALA A 135 -0.11 -26.79 -1.15
N GLU A 136 -1.24 -27.46 -0.91
CA GLU A 136 -2.23 -27.80 -1.93
C GLU A 136 -2.99 -26.58 -2.49
N GLN A 137 -2.82 -25.41 -1.87
CA GLN A 137 -3.45 -24.15 -2.26
C GLN A 137 -2.40 -23.06 -2.57
N ALA A 138 -1.15 -23.45 -2.82
CA ALA A 138 -0.07 -22.53 -3.17
C ALA A 138 -0.43 -21.74 -4.45
N GLY A 139 -0.44 -20.40 -4.35
CA GLY A 139 -0.78 -19.49 -5.44
C GLY A 139 -2.28 -19.27 -5.67
N ALA A 140 -3.17 -19.90 -4.90
CA ALA A 140 -4.63 -19.83 -5.11
C ALA A 140 -5.25 -18.45 -4.84
N GLY A 141 -4.50 -17.52 -4.24
CA GLY A 141 -4.99 -16.25 -3.70
C GLY A 141 -5.47 -16.39 -2.26
N ALA A 142 -5.52 -15.27 -1.51
CA ALA A 142 -5.92 -15.26 -0.11
C ALA A 142 -6.51 -13.91 0.32
N PRO A 143 -7.34 -13.88 1.38
CA PRO A 143 -7.72 -12.63 2.02
C PRO A 143 -6.47 -11.91 2.51
N PHE A 144 -6.28 -10.68 2.05
CA PHE A 144 -5.26 -9.81 2.61
C PHE A 144 -5.77 -9.34 3.98
N LEU A 145 -4.89 -9.24 4.99
CA LEU A 145 -5.24 -8.91 6.37
C LEU A 145 -5.89 -7.52 6.48
N SER A 146 -7.20 -7.47 6.24
CA SER A 146 -8.03 -6.26 6.25
C SER A 146 -8.33 -5.81 7.69
N LYS A 147 -8.28 -4.49 7.90
CA LYS A 147 -8.71 -3.70 9.06
C LYS A 147 -7.96 -3.77 10.39
N LYS A 148 -7.12 -4.78 10.65
CA LYS A 148 -6.37 -4.82 11.94
C LYS A 148 -4.87 -5.09 11.78
N GLY A 149 -4.41 -5.56 10.62
CA GLY A 149 -3.08 -6.10 10.36
C GLY A 149 -1.89 -5.12 10.23
N GLY A 150 -2.02 -3.85 10.63
CA GLY A 150 -0.99 -2.82 10.35
C GLY A 150 -0.99 -2.27 8.92
N PHE A 151 -1.90 -2.75 8.06
CA PHE A 151 -2.18 -2.21 6.73
C PHE A 151 -3.65 -1.80 6.68
N ASP A 152 -3.93 -0.53 6.99
CA ASP A 152 -5.29 -0.02 7.10
C ASP A 152 -5.86 0.30 5.71
N PHE A 153 -6.36 -0.74 5.03
CA PHE A 153 -7.00 -0.60 3.73
C PHE A 153 -8.53 -0.49 3.86
N PRO A 154 -9.16 0.53 3.24
CA PRO A 154 -10.62 0.60 3.20
C PRO A 154 -11.18 -0.50 2.29
N GLY A 155 -11.78 -1.53 2.91
CA GLY A 155 -12.47 -2.63 2.22
C GLY A 155 -11.89 -4.01 2.50
N GLU A 156 -12.45 -5.03 1.84
CA GLU A 156 -11.88 -6.37 1.79
C GLU A 156 -10.89 -6.43 0.61
N SER A 157 -9.60 -6.45 0.93
CA SER A 157 -8.54 -6.62 -0.07
C SER A 157 -8.16 -8.09 -0.15
N PHE A 158 -7.94 -8.60 -1.36
CA PHE A 158 -7.51 -9.97 -1.60
C PHE A 158 -6.23 -9.97 -2.42
N THR A 159 -5.39 -10.98 -2.22
CA THR A 159 -4.32 -11.31 -3.15
C THR A 159 -4.90 -12.25 -4.22
N PRO A 160 -4.73 -11.95 -5.53
CA PRO A 160 -5.34 -12.74 -6.59
C PRO A 160 -4.70 -14.13 -6.72
N ASN A 161 -5.42 -15.05 -7.36
CA ASN A 161 -4.88 -16.33 -7.83
C ASN A 161 -3.80 -16.10 -8.90
N ILE A 162 -2.58 -16.54 -8.62
CA ILE A 162 -1.40 -16.43 -9.49
C ILE A 162 -1.01 -17.76 -10.12
N THR A 163 -1.86 -18.79 -10.03
CA THR A 163 -1.67 -20.02 -10.81
C THR A 163 -2.09 -19.81 -12.27
N PRO A 164 -1.75 -20.71 -13.20
CA PRO A 164 -2.23 -20.65 -14.59
C PRO A 164 -3.75 -20.68 -14.75
N ALA A 165 -4.50 -21.14 -13.74
CA ALA A 165 -5.97 -21.06 -13.74
C ALA A 165 -6.51 -19.67 -13.35
N GLY A 166 -5.66 -18.80 -12.78
CA GLY A 166 -6.00 -17.43 -12.43
C GLY A 166 -5.94 -16.46 -13.62
N GLU A 167 -6.07 -15.16 -13.33
CA GLU A 167 -6.06 -14.12 -14.38
C GLU A 167 -4.75 -14.10 -15.16
N ILE A 168 -3.62 -14.37 -14.48
CA ILE A 168 -2.30 -14.32 -15.10
C ILE A 168 -2.15 -15.36 -16.21
N GLY A 169 -2.89 -16.47 -16.16
CA GLY A 169 -2.88 -17.51 -17.19
C GLY A 169 -3.40 -17.04 -18.55
N GLN A 170 -4.21 -15.98 -18.57
CA GLN A 170 -4.75 -15.37 -19.80
C GLN A 170 -3.85 -14.25 -20.34
N TRP A 171 -2.86 -13.81 -19.56
CA TRP A 171 -1.96 -12.73 -19.94
C TRP A 171 -0.72 -13.27 -20.63
N THR A 172 -0.22 -12.53 -21.60
CA THR A 172 1.11 -12.74 -22.18
C THR A 172 2.20 -12.49 -21.15
N ASP A 173 3.42 -12.97 -21.40
CA ASP A 173 4.54 -12.71 -20.51
C ASP A 173 4.90 -11.23 -20.44
N THR A 174 4.76 -10.49 -21.54
CA THR A 174 4.92 -9.03 -21.59
C THR A 174 3.92 -8.32 -20.68
N GLU A 175 2.67 -8.74 -20.67
CA GLU A 175 1.63 -8.18 -19.80
C GLU A 175 1.91 -8.48 -18.33
N LEU A 176 2.31 -9.71 -18.00
CA LEU A 176 2.67 -10.06 -16.64
C LEU A 176 3.93 -9.34 -16.16
N TYR A 177 4.96 -9.23 -17.01
CA TYR A 177 6.17 -8.46 -16.74
C TYR A 177 5.85 -6.98 -16.51
N HIS A 178 4.96 -6.41 -17.32
CA HIS A 178 4.51 -5.04 -17.18
C HIS A 178 3.80 -4.80 -15.84
N LEU A 179 2.92 -5.72 -15.43
CA LEU A 179 2.27 -5.66 -14.12
C LEU A 179 3.29 -5.72 -12.98
N LEU A 180 4.23 -6.68 -13.03
CA LEU A 180 5.22 -6.85 -11.96
C LEU A 180 6.08 -5.59 -11.78
N THR A 181 6.41 -4.92 -12.87
CA THR A 181 7.31 -3.76 -12.85
C THR A 181 6.62 -2.41 -12.64
N THR A 182 5.32 -2.32 -12.93
CA THR A 182 4.58 -1.04 -12.91
C THR A 182 3.32 -1.07 -12.04
N GLY A 183 2.86 -2.23 -11.59
CA GLY A 183 1.59 -2.38 -10.90
C GLY A 183 0.35 -2.07 -11.76
N ILE A 184 0.49 -2.04 -13.08
CA ILE A 184 -0.61 -1.77 -14.03
C ILE A 184 -1.03 -3.06 -14.72
N ARG A 185 -2.31 -3.39 -14.65
CA ARG A 185 -2.93 -4.52 -15.32
C ARG A 185 -3.09 -4.25 -16.83
N PRO A 186 -3.29 -5.30 -17.66
CA PRO A 186 -3.54 -5.13 -19.09
C PRO A 186 -4.74 -4.26 -19.44
N ASP A 187 -5.77 -4.22 -18.59
CA ASP A 187 -6.95 -3.36 -18.74
C ASP A 187 -6.71 -1.90 -18.28
N GLY A 188 -5.48 -1.57 -17.89
CA GLY A 188 -5.06 -0.26 -17.40
C GLY A 188 -5.47 0.05 -15.95
N SER A 189 -6.13 -0.87 -15.25
CA SER A 189 -6.38 -0.74 -13.81
C SER A 189 -5.09 -0.96 -13.01
N THR A 190 -5.00 -0.42 -11.79
CA THR A 190 -3.80 -0.56 -10.96
C THR A 190 -4.01 -1.56 -9.85
N ILE A 191 -2.92 -2.16 -9.36
CA ILE A 191 -2.96 -3.00 -8.16
C ILE A 191 -2.75 -2.18 -6.89
N ASN A 192 -3.09 -2.79 -5.75
CA ASN A 192 -2.79 -2.22 -4.45
C ASN A 192 -1.26 -2.24 -4.20
N HIS A 193 -0.74 -1.16 -3.61
CA HIS A 193 0.67 -1.03 -3.20
C HIS A 193 1.11 -2.02 -2.11
N ALA A 194 0.19 -2.81 -1.56
CA ALA A 194 0.51 -4.00 -0.75
C ALA A 194 1.37 -5.02 -1.52
N MET A 195 1.26 -5.07 -2.85
CA MET A 195 2.22 -5.80 -3.68
C MET A 195 3.40 -4.87 -4.00
N PRO A 196 4.66 -5.25 -3.71
CA PRO A 196 5.82 -4.36 -3.83
C PRO A 196 6.33 -4.22 -5.28
N PHE A 197 5.47 -3.79 -6.21
CA PHE A 197 5.83 -3.64 -7.63
C PHE A 197 6.97 -2.64 -7.87
N GLU A 198 7.19 -1.66 -6.97
CA GLU A 198 8.34 -0.74 -7.08
C GLU A 198 9.69 -1.44 -6.82
N ALA A 199 9.69 -2.45 -5.94
CA ALA A 199 10.85 -3.31 -5.71
C ALA A 199 11.08 -4.24 -6.91
N PHE A 200 10.01 -4.86 -7.42
CA PHE A 200 10.08 -5.67 -8.64
C PHE A 200 10.46 -4.83 -9.88
N GLY A 201 10.05 -3.58 -9.98
CA GLY A 201 10.48 -2.64 -11.02
C GLY A 201 11.97 -2.27 -10.98
N GLN A 202 12.66 -2.60 -9.87
CA GLN A 202 14.11 -2.51 -9.72
C GLN A 202 14.82 -3.86 -9.85
N ALA A 203 14.07 -4.97 -9.89
CA ALA A 203 14.66 -6.28 -10.02
C ALA A 203 15.34 -6.44 -11.40
N ASP A 204 16.42 -7.22 -11.42
CA ASP A 204 17.06 -7.65 -12.65
C ASP A 204 16.03 -8.29 -13.61
N PRO A 205 16.01 -7.91 -14.90
CA PRO A 205 15.03 -8.42 -15.85
C PRO A 205 15.06 -9.95 -15.99
N GLU A 206 16.21 -10.60 -15.87
CA GLU A 206 16.30 -12.06 -15.94
C GLU A 206 15.70 -12.72 -14.71
N ASP A 207 15.83 -12.13 -13.52
CA ASP A 207 15.16 -12.62 -12.31
C ASP A 207 13.64 -12.48 -12.41
N LEU A 208 13.11 -11.40 -13.01
CA LEU A 208 11.67 -11.27 -13.30
C LEU A 208 11.18 -12.27 -14.34
N LYS A 209 11.96 -12.53 -15.40
CA LYS A 209 11.63 -13.58 -16.37
C LYS A 209 11.63 -14.96 -15.71
N ALA A 210 12.61 -15.25 -14.85
CA ALA A 210 12.66 -16.49 -14.07
C ALA A 210 11.39 -16.66 -13.21
N ILE A 211 10.99 -15.60 -12.49
CA ILE A 211 9.73 -15.59 -11.72
C ILE A 211 8.55 -15.95 -12.64
N ILE A 212 8.42 -15.30 -13.80
CA ILE A 212 7.33 -15.59 -14.75
C ILE A 212 7.37 -17.05 -15.21
N VAL A 213 8.53 -17.58 -15.61
CA VAL A 213 8.69 -18.98 -16.01
C VAL A 213 8.16 -19.90 -14.91
N TYR A 214 8.57 -19.69 -13.65
CA TYR A 214 8.11 -20.55 -12.56
C TYR A 214 6.61 -20.43 -12.28
N LEU A 215 6.06 -19.21 -12.32
CA LEU A 215 4.62 -19.00 -12.14
C LEU A 215 3.78 -19.76 -13.20
N ARG A 216 4.28 -19.90 -14.43
CA ARG A 216 3.62 -20.72 -15.47
C ARG A 216 3.60 -22.22 -15.15
N THR A 217 4.47 -22.68 -14.24
CA THR A 217 4.56 -24.10 -13.86
C THR A 217 3.79 -24.46 -12.59
N LEU A 218 3.21 -23.48 -11.89
CA LEU A 218 2.38 -23.75 -10.73
C LEU A 218 1.17 -24.62 -11.11
N ASP A 219 0.75 -25.49 -10.20
CA ASP A 219 -0.45 -26.30 -10.38
C ASP A 219 -1.68 -25.39 -10.58
N PRO A 220 -2.47 -25.58 -11.65
CA PRO A 220 -3.64 -24.74 -11.88
C PRO A 220 -4.73 -24.95 -10.82
N ILE A 221 -5.12 -23.89 -10.12
CA ILE A 221 -6.20 -23.93 -9.11
C ILE A 221 -7.40 -23.13 -9.61
N HIS A 222 -8.46 -23.82 -10.03
CA HIS A 222 -9.66 -23.17 -10.58
C HIS A 222 -10.59 -22.58 -9.49
N ASN A 223 -10.57 -23.17 -8.29
CA ASN A 223 -11.44 -22.76 -7.18
C ASN A 223 -10.70 -21.84 -6.21
N SER A 224 -10.42 -20.61 -6.67
CA SER A 224 -9.85 -19.56 -5.81
C SER A 224 -10.75 -19.34 -4.59
N PRO A 225 -10.20 -19.28 -3.36
CA PRO A 225 -10.97 -18.99 -2.15
C PRO A 225 -11.37 -17.51 -2.05
N VAL A 226 -10.89 -16.68 -2.98
CA VAL A 226 -11.11 -15.23 -2.98
C VAL A 226 -11.64 -14.71 -4.30
N GLY A 227 -12.44 -13.64 -4.20
CA GLY A 227 -12.94 -12.88 -5.33
C GLY A 227 -11.91 -11.88 -5.87
N LYS A 228 -12.38 -10.97 -6.73
CA LYS A 228 -11.55 -9.89 -7.27
C LYS A 228 -11.47 -8.72 -6.29
N THR A 229 -10.27 -8.22 -6.05
CA THR A 229 -10.04 -7.00 -5.27
C THR A 229 -10.67 -5.81 -5.99
N GLN A 230 -11.51 -5.07 -5.27
CA GLN A 230 -12.08 -3.82 -5.75
C GLN A 230 -11.30 -2.66 -5.16
N ILE A 231 -10.69 -1.87 -6.03
CA ILE A 231 -9.96 -0.66 -5.67
C ILE A 231 -10.83 0.53 -6.04
N ASP A 232 -10.96 1.49 -5.13
CA ASP A 232 -11.80 2.66 -5.34
C ASP A 232 -11.27 3.54 -6.49
N TYR A 233 -12.18 4.25 -7.15
CA TYR A 233 -11.86 5.06 -8.32
C TYR A 233 -10.80 6.14 -8.05
N PHE A 234 -10.84 6.78 -6.88
CA PHE A 234 -9.88 7.80 -6.50
C PHE A 234 -8.48 7.21 -6.39
N TYR A 235 -8.33 6.06 -5.71
CA TYR A 235 -7.05 5.37 -5.63
C TYR A 235 -6.54 4.94 -7.00
N GLN A 236 -7.40 4.41 -7.87
CA GLN A 236 -7.04 4.09 -9.26
C GLN A 236 -6.51 5.31 -10.01
N LEU A 237 -7.16 6.46 -9.84
CA LEU A 237 -6.76 7.71 -10.50
C LEU A 237 -5.41 8.22 -9.97
N THR A 238 -5.25 8.32 -8.65
CA THR A 238 -4.00 8.81 -8.06
C THR A 238 -2.82 7.91 -8.41
N ASN A 239 -3.05 6.60 -8.43
CA ASN A 239 -2.03 5.63 -8.79
C ASN A 239 -1.56 5.76 -10.24
N ARG A 240 -2.47 6.02 -11.18
CA ARG A 240 -2.12 6.22 -12.60
C ARG A 240 -1.26 7.47 -12.85
N LEU A 241 -1.36 8.49 -11.99
CA LEU A 241 -0.64 9.76 -12.17
C LEU A 241 0.80 9.73 -11.64
N ILE A 242 1.13 8.75 -10.80
CA ILE A 242 2.51 8.54 -10.30
C ILE A 242 3.28 7.89 -11.45
N GLN A 243 4.35 8.53 -11.95
CA GLN A 243 5.16 7.97 -13.04
C GLN A 243 5.89 6.70 -12.59
N ARG A 244 5.69 5.60 -13.31
CA ARG A 244 6.19 4.25 -12.95
C ARG A 244 7.11 3.69 -14.01
N THR A 245 8.14 4.43 -14.39
CA THR A 245 9.17 3.88 -15.29
C THR A 245 10.07 2.96 -14.46
N PRO A 246 10.06 1.63 -14.73
CA PRO A 246 10.93 0.70 -14.01
C PRO A 246 12.39 1.09 -14.24
N LYS A 247 13.21 0.97 -13.19
CA LYS A 247 14.65 1.24 -13.24
C LYS A 247 15.38 -0.03 -12.80
N PRO A 248 15.48 -1.03 -13.69
CA PRO A 248 16.05 -2.31 -13.34
C PRO A 248 17.50 -2.16 -12.89
N ILE A 249 17.86 -2.87 -11.83
CA ILE A 249 19.24 -3.07 -11.39
C ILE A 249 19.70 -4.37 -11.99
N TYR A 250 20.68 -4.31 -12.90
CA TYR A 250 21.24 -5.52 -13.50
C TYR A 250 22.18 -6.21 -12.52
N LYS A 251 22.10 -7.54 -12.43
CA LYS A 251 23.00 -8.34 -11.60
C LYS A 251 24.47 -8.15 -12.00
N SER A 252 24.74 -7.86 -13.28
CA SER A 252 26.08 -7.52 -13.78
C SER A 252 26.66 -6.25 -13.16
N ASP A 253 25.81 -5.36 -12.67
CA ASP A 253 26.21 -4.08 -12.08
C ASP A 253 26.44 -4.17 -10.57
N LEU A 254 26.10 -5.31 -9.95
CA LEU A 254 26.32 -5.57 -8.52
C LEU A 254 27.81 -5.84 -8.30
N LYS A 255 28.53 -4.88 -7.71
CA LYS A 255 30.00 -4.91 -7.67
C LYS A 255 30.56 -5.78 -6.55
N ASN A 256 29.76 -6.03 -5.51
CA ASN A 256 30.20 -6.73 -4.31
C ASN A 256 29.03 -7.42 -3.59
N ALA A 257 29.37 -8.11 -2.49
CA ALA A 257 28.41 -8.82 -1.66
C ALA A 257 27.36 -7.90 -1.00
N ILE A 258 27.71 -6.65 -0.68
CA ILE A 258 26.81 -5.67 -0.07
C ILE A 258 25.75 -5.21 -1.07
N ASP A 259 26.14 -4.92 -2.31
CA ASP A 259 25.20 -4.55 -3.39
C ASP A 259 24.21 -5.70 -3.65
N SER A 260 24.72 -6.93 -3.66
CA SER A 260 23.89 -8.14 -3.78
C SER A 260 22.97 -8.33 -2.58
N GLY A 261 23.46 -8.07 -1.36
CA GLY A 261 22.66 -8.10 -0.14
C GLY A 261 21.52 -7.09 -0.15
N LYS A 262 21.81 -5.87 -0.61
CA LYS A 262 20.79 -4.82 -0.79
C LYS A 262 19.72 -5.25 -1.78
N TYR A 263 20.13 -5.78 -2.92
CA TYR A 263 19.22 -6.31 -3.94
C TYR A 263 18.28 -7.36 -3.35
N LEU A 264 18.81 -8.32 -2.60
CA LEU A 264 18.03 -9.38 -1.96
C LEU A 264 17.10 -8.85 -0.86
N VAL A 265 17.56 -7.91 -0.02
CA VAL A 265 16.71 -7.28 1.01
C VAL A 265 15.52 -6.54 0.41
N THR A 266 15.73 -5.87 -0.73
CA THR A 266 14.66 -5.20 -1.48
C THR A 266 13.72 -6.22 -2.12
N LEU A 267 14.24 -7.24 -2.80
CA LEU A 267 13.43 -8.25 -3.48
C LEU A 267 12.63 -9.13 -2.51
N ALA A 268 13.18 -9.40 -1.32
CA ALA A 268 12.51 -10.12 -0.24
C ALA A 268 11.61 -9.25 0.63
N ALA A 269 11.40 -7.98 0.25
CA ALA A 269 10.49 -7.05 0.91
C ALA A 269 10.73 -6.90 2.42
N CYS A 270 11.98 -7.01 2.91
CA CYS A 270 12.24 -6.91 4.35
C CYS A 270 11.85 -5.53 4.90
N ASN A 271 11.97 -4.49 4.07
CA ASN A 271 11.58 -3.12 4.43
C ASN A 271 10.09 -3.01 4.76
N ASP A 272 9.23 -3.83 4.16
CA ASP A 272 7.78 -3.67 4.23
C ASP A 272 7.23 -4.02 5.62
N CYS A 273 7.94 -4.90 6.33
CA CYS A 273 7.61 -5.26 7.71
C CYS A 273 8.56 -4.62 8.73
N HIS A 274 9.82 -4.37 8.38
CA HIS A 274 10.83 -3.88 9.31
C HIS A 274 11.10 -2.38 9.23
N THR A 275 10.36 -1.60 8.44
CA THR A 275 10.47 -0.13 8.42
C THR A 275 9.19 0.52 8.94
N PRO A 276 9.24 1.34 9.99
CA PRO A 276 8.05 2.03 10.48
C PRO A 276 7.46 2.93 9.39
N LYS A 277 6.13 3.05 9.40
CA LYS A 277 5.41 3.97 8.52
C LYS A 277 5.25 5.34 9.15
N LYS A 278 5.09 6.36 8.30
CA LYS A 278 4.71 7.72 8.67
C LYS A 278 3.19 7.82 8.82
N TRP A 279 2.72 8.99 9.23
CA TRP A 279 1.29 9.29 9.38
C TRP A 279 0.49 9.20 8.07
N ASP A 280 1.17 9.30 6.91
CA ASP A 280 0.59 9.19 5.57
C ASP A 280 0.68 7.77 4.98
N ASP A 281 0.94 6.76 5.83
CA ASP A 281 1.13 5.34 5.49
C ASP A 281 2.38 5.03 4.63
N SER A 282 3.19 6.03 4.27
CA SER A 282 4.46 5.82 3.57
C SER A 282 5.57 5.33 4.51
N PHE A 283 6.52 4.54 4.00
CA PHE A 283 7.65 4.07 4.80
C PHE A 283 8.59 5.22 5.20
N ASP A 284 9.03 5.24 6.47
CA ASP A 284 10.04 6.17 6.95
C ASP A 284 11.46 5.68 6.61
N THR A 285 11.93 6.06 5.42
CA THR A 285 13.25 5.67 4.92
C THR A 285 14.42 6.15 5.76
N LYS A 286 14.26 7.20 6.60
CA LYS A 286 15.28 7.62 7.57
C LYS A 286 15.43 6.65 8.74
N ARG A 287 14.41 5.81 8.92
CA ARG A 287 14.24 4.81 9.95
C ARG A 287 14.14 3.40 9.34
N ALA A 288 14.68 3.22 8.13
CA ALA A 288 14.61 1.97 7.41
C ALA A 288 15.14 0.80 8.26
N LEU A 289 14.40 -0.31 8.26
CA LEU A 289 14.79 -1.58 8.88
C LEU A 289 14.97 -1.55 10.42
N MET A 290 14.55 -0.47 11.10
CA MET A 290 14.64 -0.37 12.56
C MET A 290 13.56 -1.16 13.32
N GLY A 291 12.61 -1.77 12.63
CA GLY A 291 11.50 -2.54 13.20
C GLY A 291 10.44 -1.68 13.88
N GLY A 292 9.66 -2.32 14.75
CA GLY A 292 8.65 -1.70 15.60
C GLY A 292 7.24 -1.63 15.02
N ILE A 293 7.00 -2.17 13.81
CA ILE A 293 5.63 -2.26 13.29
C ILE A 293 4.87 -3.32 14.08
N GLU A 294 3.67 -2.97 14.54
CA GLU A 294 2.77 -3.84 15.27
C GLU A 294 1.85 -4.62 14.32
N PHE A 295 1.75 -5.93 14.54
CA PHE A 295 0.86 -6.83 13.81
C PHE A 295 -0.01 -7.63 14.79
N PRO A 296 -1.35 -7.57 14.70
CA PRO A 296 -2.20 -8.44 15.50
C PRO A 296 -2.06 -9.89 15.05
N MET A 297 -2.12 -10.79 16.01
CA MET A 297 -2.04 -12.23 15.76
C MET A 297 -3.41 -12.89 15.94
N PRO A 298 -3.79 -13.88 15.11
CA PRO A 298 -4.96 -14.74 15.34
C PRO A 298 -4.88 -15.52 16.65
N THR A 299 -3.68 -15.75 17.16
CA THR A 299 -3.48 -16.30 18.51
C THR A 299 -3.92 -15.32 19.60
N GLY A 300 -4.15 -14.04 19.28
CA GLY A 300 -4.44 -12.97 20.23
C GLY A 300 -3.16 -12.25 20.67
N GLY A 301 -3.27 -10.95 20.90
CA GLY A 301 -2.11 -10.07 21.13
C GLY A 301 -1.49 -9.57 19.83
N PHE A 302 -0.29 -9.05 19.96
CA PHE A 302 0.44 -8.35 18.90
C PHE A 302 1.89 -8.83 18.86
N VAL A 303 2.43 -8.99 17.66
CA VAL A 303 3.86 -9.19 17.41
C VAL A 303 4.42 -7.93 16.79
N HIS A 304 5.64 -7.55 17.16
CA HIS A 304 6.31 -6.38 16.60
C HIS A 304 7.51 -6.79 15.77
N SER A 305 7.72 -6.14 14.62
CA SER A 305 8.87 -6.42 13.76
C SER A 305 10.19 -6.06 14.45
N ALA A 306 11.18 -6.94 14.35
CA ALA A 306 12.47 -6.74 15.02
C ALA A 306 13.29 -5.60 14.40
N ASN A 307 14.18 -4.99 15.18
CA ASN A 307 15.19 -4.08 14.66
C ASN A 307 16.28 -4.88 13.92
N LEU A 308 16.51 -4.59 12.63
CA LEU A 308 17.51 -5.25 11.78
C LEU A 308 18.77 -4.39 11.55
N THR A 309 18.84 -3.21 12.16
CA THR A 309 20.04 -2.34 12.08
C THR A 309 21.18 -2.92 12.93
N PRO A 310 22.44 -2.51 12.72
CA PRO A 310 23.58 -3.01 13.48
C PRO A 310 23.70 -2.43 14.90
N ASP A 311 22.63 -1.81 15.41
CA ASP A 311 22.53 -1.37 16.81
C ASP A 311 22.41 -2.56 17.77
N GLU A 312 22.81 -2.38 19.04
CA GLU A 312 22.70 -3.39 20.10
C GLU A 312 21.26 -3.87 20.35
N SER A 313 20.27 -2.98 20.15
CA SER A 313 18.85 -3.33 20.22
C SER A 313 18.33 -4.11 19.00
N GLY A 314 19.15 -4.22 17.94
CA GLY A 314 18.89 -4.95 16.71
C GLY A 314 19.80 -6.17 16.54
N ILE A 315 20.52 -6.22 15.41
CA ILE A 315 21.46 -7.31 15.08
C ILE A 315 22.92 -6.94 15.37
N GLY A 316 23.17 -5.92 16.18
CA GLY A 316 24.50 -5.43 16.54
C GLY A 316 25.43 -6.54 17.02
N ASP A 317 24.95 -7.32 17.98
CA ASP A 317 25.70 -8.38 18.66
C ASP A 317 25.63 -9.75 17.96
N TRP A 318 24.90 -9.85 16.85
CA TRP A 318 24.76 -11.12 16.14
C TRP A 318 26.00 -11.37 15.29
N SER A 319 26.59 -12.56 15.42
CA SER A 319 27.56 -13.04 14.42
C SER A 319 26.85 -13.35 13.10
N GLU A 320 27.58 -13.32 11.99
CA GLU A 320 27.07 -13.75 10.68
C GLU A 320 26.50 -15.18 10.74
N GLU A 321 27.20 -16.08 11.43
CA GLU A 321 26.77 -17.46 11.60
C GLU A 321 25.46 -17.56 12.39
N ALA A 322 25.31 -16.79 13.48
CA ALA A 322 24.07 -16.75 14.25
C ALA A 322 22.90 -16.21 13.41
N PHE A 323 23.17 -15.20 12.57
CA PHE A 323 22.18 -14.69 11.61
C PHE A 323 21.76 -15.77 10.61
N VAL A 324 22.70 -16.46 9.97
CA VAL A 324 22.39 -17.53 9.02
C VAL A 324 21.61 -18.65 9.71
N ASN A 325 22.09 -19.13 10.85
CA ASN A 325 21.46 -20.21 11.62
C ASN A 325 20.05 -19.85 12.10
N ARG A 326 19.74 -18.55 12.27
CA ARG A 326 18.38 -18.12 12.58
C ARG A 326 17.38 -18.56 11.51
N PHE A 327 17.75 -18.53 10.23
CA PHE A 327 16.91 -19.00 9.14
C PHE A 327 16.95 -20.52 9.00
N LEU A 328 18.17 -21.10 9.04
CA LEU A 328 18.36 -22.54 8.83
C LEU A 328 17.68 -23.39 9.91
N SER A 329 17.54 -22.89 11.14
CA SER A 329 16.86 -23.60 12.22
C SER A 329 15.39 -23.95 11.92
N TYR A 330 14.75 -23.24 11.00
CA TYR A 330 13.38 -23.55 10.56
C TYR A 330 13.29 -24.65 9.49
N ARG A 331 14.41 -25.19 9.01
CA ARG A 331 14.44 -26.43 8.20
C ARG A 331 14.02 -27.64 9.02
N ASP A 332 14.19 -27.60 10.33
CA ASP A 332 13.59 -28.60 11.21
C ASP A 332 12.06 -28.42 11.24
N SER A 333 11.34 -29.47 10.86
CA SER A 333 9.88 -29.52 10.91
C SER A 333 9.29 -29.24 12.30
N SER A 334 10.06 -29.49 13.37
CA SER A 334 9.65 -29.22 14.75
C SER A 334 9.46 -27.71 15.02
N ALA A 335 10.13 -26.85 14.24
CA ALA A 335 10.04 -25.40 14.36
C ALA A 335 8.69 -24.83 13.90
N ILE A 336 7.91 -25.60 13.12
CA ILE A 336 6.58 -25.24 12.63
C ILE A 336 5.52 -26.06 13.40
N TYR A 337 5.38 -25.75 14.68
CA TYR A 337 4.48 -26.45 15.62
C TYR A 337 3.07 -25.84 15.65
N LYS A 338 2.10 -26.57 16.20
CA LYS A 338 0.74 -26.05 16.43
C LYS A 338 0.75 -25.00 17.54
N VAL A 339 0.14 -23.85 17.30
CA VAL A 339 0.01 -22.76 18.27
C VAL A 339 -1.39 -22.73 18.88
N SER A 340 -1.48 -22.34 20.15
CA SER A 340 -2.76 -22.16 20.85
C SER A 340 -3.09 -20.67 21.02
N LYS A 341 -4.36 -20.35 21.25
CA LYS A 341 -4.77 -18.99 21.64
C LYS A 341 -3.97 -18.51 22.87
N GLY A 342 -3.53 -17.26 22.85
CA GLY A 342 -2.66 -16.62 23.84
C GLY A 342 -1.16 -16.91 23.67
N SER A 343 -0.77 -17.80 22.76
CA SER A 343 0.63 -18.16 22.53
C SER A 343 1.34 -17.15 21.62
N VAL A 344 2.65 -17.03 21.85
CA VAL A 344 3.55 -16.28 20.95
C VAL A 344 3.53 -16.94 19.57
N ASN A 345 3.40 -16.12 18.53
CA ASN A 345 3.52 -16.53 17.14
C ASN A 345 4.25 -15.43 16.35
N SER A 346 4.65 -15.72 15.12
CA SER A 346 5.30 -14.77 14.19
C SER A 346 4.57 -14.77 12.85
N LEU A 347 4.53 -13.62 12.18
CA LEU A 347 4.10 -13.52 10.77
C LEU A 347 5.25 -13.65 9.78
N MET A 348 6.49 -13.55 10.27
CA MET A 348 7.69 -13.60 9.43
C MET A 348 7.69 -14.94 8.65
N PRO A 349 7.92 -14.95 7.33
CA PRO A 349 7.93 -16.13 6.45
C PRO A 349 9.06 -17.14 6.72
N TRP A 350 9.25 -17.58 7.95
CA TRP A 350 10.34 -18.50 8.33
C TRP A 350 10.30 -19.81 7.53
N SER A 351 9.10 -20.30 7.20
CA SER A 351 8.93 -21.51 6.40
C SER A 351 9.41 -21.39 4.95
N ALA A 352 9.42 -20.18 4.39
CA ALA A 352 9.96 -19.87 3.07
C ALA A 352 11.45 -19.55 3.16
N PHE A 353 11.81 -18.60 4.05
CA PHE A 353 13.18 -18.08 4.13
C PHE A 353 14.23 -19.08 4.62
N ARG A 354 13.82 -20.18 5.25
CA ARG A 354 14.73 -21.28 5.62
C ARG A 354 15.48 -21.92 4.44
N TYR A 355 15.01 -21.71 3.21
CA TYR A 355 15.64 -22.21 1.99
C TYR A 355 16.31 -21.12 1.14
N ILE A 356 16.41 -19.88 1.66
CA ILE A 356 17.36 -18.91 1.09
C ILE A 356 18.76 -19.53 1.15
N GLU A 357 19.51 -19.39 0.06
CA GLU A 357 20.87 -19.90 -0.01
C GLU A 357 21.73 -19.25 1.07
N GLU A 358 22.61 -20.05 1.67
CA GLU A 358 23.50 -19.59 2.73
C GLU A 358 24.40 -18.41 2.30
N ALA A 359 24.84 -18.39 1.04
CA ALA A 359 25.61 -17.28 0.48
C ALA A 359 24.77 -16.00 0.40
N ASP A 360 23.49 -16.12 0.06
CA ASP A 360 22.55 -14.99 -0.01
C ASP A 360 22.21 -14.46 1.37
N LEU A 361 22.02 -15.32 2.37
CA LEU A 361 21.84 -14.90 3.77
C LEU A 361 23.05 -14.12 4.29
N ARG A 362 24.28 -14.51 3.93
CA ARG A 362 25.51 -13.78 4.28
C ARG A 362 25.61 -12.43 3.58
N ARG A 363 25.23 -12.36 2.30
CA ARG A 363 25.13 -11.07 1.57
C ARG A 363 24.11 -10.13 2.22
N ILE A 364 22.93 -10.66 2.57
CA ILE A 364 21.89 -9.92 3.31
C ILE A 364 22.46 -9.39 4.63
N TYR A 365 23.08 -10.24 5.44
CA TYR A 365 23.72 -9.84 6.69
C TYR A 365 24.76 -8.74 6.47
N ALA A 366 25.67 -8.93 5.51
CA ALA A 366 26.70 -7.95 5.18
C ALA A 366 26.11 -6.58 4.84
N TYR A 367 25.03 -6.55 4.05
CA TYR A 367 24.32 -5.30 3.76
C TYR A 367 23.67 -4.70 5.01
N LEU A 368 22.96 -5.49 5.81
CA LEU A 368 22.31 -5.01 7.04
C LEU A 368 23.33 -4.39 8.02
N LYS A 369 24.55 -4.94 8.10
CA LYS A 369 25.63 -4.38 8.91
C LYS A 369 26.20 -3.05 8.39
N THR A 370 25.86 -2.61 7.18
CA THR A 370 26.22 -1.29 6.65
C THR A 370 25.21 -0.19 6.99
N LEU A 371 24.03 -0.56 7.49
CA LEU A 371 22.99 0.41 7.80
C LEU A 371 23.41 1.32 8.97
N PRO A 372 22.90 2.56 9.05
CA PRO A 372 23.04 3.37 10.25
C PRO A 372 22.46 2.61 11.46
N PRO A 373 23.21 2.47 12.57
CA PRO A 373 22.66 1.88 13.78
C PRO A 373 21.59 2.80 14.36
N ILE A 374 20.41 2.25 14.67
CA ILE A 374 19.30 2.99 15.27
C ILE A 374 18.85 2.25 16.51
N TYR A 375 19.00 2.89 17.67
CA TYR A 375 18.49 2.36 18.94
C TYR A 375 16.97 2.30 18.94
N ASN A 376 16.42 1.09 19.02
CA ASN A 376 14.99 0.80 19.07
C ASN A 376 14.72 -0.58 19.68
N PRO A 377 14.66 -0.69 21.01
CA PRO A 377 14.30 -1.93 21.66
C PRO A 377 12.84 -2.27 21.37
N VAL A 378 12.62 -3.41 20.71
CA VAL A 378 11.29 -3.88 20.34
C VAL A 378 10.83 -5.01 21.26
N VAL A 379 9.65 -4.84 21.85
CA VAL A 379 8.94 -5.93 22.55
C VAL A 379 8.43 -6.92 21.49
N LYS A 380 8.98 -8.13 21.45
CA LYS A 380 8.66 -9.11 20.39
C LYS A 380 7.18 -9.50 20.36
N PHE A 381 6.54 -9.63 21.52
CA PHE A 381 5.13 -10.02 21.62
C PHE A 381 4.47 -9.39 22.84
N THR A 382 3.30 -8.79 22.60
CA THR A 382 2.45 -8.19 23.64
C THR A 382 1.13 -8.93 23.68
N LYS A 383 0.78 -9.53 24.83
CA LYS A 383 -0.52 -10.17 25.02
C LYS A 383 -1.62 -9.10 25.03
N LYS A 384 -2.77 -9.38 24.40
CA LYS A 384 -3.96 -8.55 24.56
C LYS A 384 -4.42 -8.66 26.02
N SER A 385 -4.40 -7.57 26.78
CA SER A 385 -4.95 -7.55 28.14
C SER A 385 -6.47 -7.53 28.05
N TYR A 386 -7.13 -8.58 28.52
CA TYR A 386 -8.58 -8.56 28.72
C TYR A 386 -8.88 -7.89 30.07
N SER A 387 -9.49 -6.70 30.05
CA SER A 387 -10.08 -6.14 31.26
C SER A 387 -11.42 -6.85 31.49
N ILE A 388 -11.53 -7.62 32.57
CA ILE A 388 -12.81 -8.21 32.99
C ILE A 388 -13.74 -7.05 33.34
N LYS A 389 -14.75 -6.78 32.51
CA LYS A 389 -15.91 -5.97 32.93
C LYS A 389 -16.59 -6.74 34.08
N LYS A 390 -16.99 -6.03 35.14
CA LYS A 390 -17.58 -6.59 36.38
C LYS A 390 -18.92 -7.33 36.18
N ASP A 391 -19.35 -7.47 34.94
CA ASP A 391 -20.64 -7.88 34.45
C ASP A 391 -20.56 -9.05 33.43
N GLY A 392 -19.40 -9.71 33.33
CA GLY A 392 -19.31 -11.07 32.76
C GLY A 392 -19.45 -11.18 31.24
N GLN A 393 -19.12 -10.10 30.51
CA GLN A 393 -18.99 -10.15 29.04
C GLN A 393 -17.59 -9.67 28.63
N ASP A 394 -16.86 -10.55 27.94
CA ASP A 394 -15.50 -10.29 27.41
C ASP A 394 -15.57 -9.56 26.05
N GLU A 395 -14.60 -8.67 25.78
CA GLU A 395 -14.31 -8.03 24.45
C GLU A 395 -12.94 -8.41 23.85
#